data_AF-T0N891-F1
#
_entry.id   AF-T0N891-F1
#
_cell.length_a   1.000
_cell.length_b   1.000
_cell.length_c   1.000
_cell.angle_alpha   90.00
_cell.angle_beta   90.00
_cell.angle_gamma   90.00
#
_symmetry.space_group_name_H-M   'P 1'
#
loop_
_entity.id
_entity.type
_entity.pdbx_description
1 polymer ?
#
loop_
_entity_poly.entity_id
_entity_poly.type
_entity_poly.pdbx_seq_one_letter_code
_entity_poly.pdbx_strand_id
1 'polypeptide(L)' 'MNTSVDRLGQERVGKLLFSLAVPAIAAQLVNMLYNIVDRIYIGHIPNIGSEALTGVGVTFPIIMIISAFSALIGI' A
#
# COMPACT_ATOMS: atom_id res chain seq x y z
N MET A 1 -0.64 20.44 23.26
CA MET A 1 0.56 19.86 23.91
C MET A 1 0.85 18.53 23.24
N ASN A 2 2.03 18.42 22.63
CA ASN A 2 2.40 17.40 21.63
C ASN A 2 2.88 16.10 22.31
N THR A 3 1.95 15.30 22.86
CA THR A 3 2.27 14.07 23.61
C THR A 3 2.85 12.93 22.76
N SER A 4 2.70 12.97 21.44
CA SER A 4 3.25 11.98 20.51
C SER A 4 4.76 12.13 20.27
N VAL A 5 5.28 13.36 20.28
CA VAL A 5 6.71 13.63 20.08
C VAL A 5 7.52 13.26 21.32
N ASP A 6 6.97 13.46 22.52
CA ASP A 6 7.59 13.04 23.79
C ASP A 6 7.74 11.50 23.87
N ARG A 7 6.79 10.73 23.35
CA ARG A 7 6.86 9.25 23.35
C ARG A 7 7.96 8.68 22.47
N LEU A 8 8.28 9.35 21.36
CA LEU A 8 9.35 8.95 20.46
C LEU A 8 10.74 9.06 21.11
N GLY A 9 10.91 10.01 22.05
CA GLY A 9 12.16 10.24 22.77
C GLY A 9 12.26 9.59 24.15
N GLN A 10 11.14 9.25 24.80
CA GLN A 10 11.12 8.74 26.19
C GLN A 10 10.89 7.23 26.33
N GLU A 11 10.22 6.56 25.38
CA GLU A 11 9.98 5.10 25.47
C GLU A 11 11.16 4.28 24.94
N ARG A 12 11.37 3.08 25.51
CA ARG A 12 12.39 2.13 25.01
C ARG A 12 12.14 1.84 23.53
N VAL A 13 13.15 2.05 22.70
CA VAL A 13 13.14 1.89 21.23
C VAL A 13 12.40 0.61 20.80
N GLY A 14 12.63 -0.53 21.46
CA GLY A 14 11.97 -1.79 21.13
C GLY A 14 10.44 -1.79 21.30
N LYS A 15 9.91 -1.17 22.35
CA LYS A 15 8.45 -1.10 22.59
C LYS A 15 7.77 -0.16 21.59
N LEU A 16 8.42 0.96 21.29
CA LEU A 16 7.96 1.94 20.34
C LEU A 16 7.96 1.39 18.91
N LEU A 17 9.05 0.72 18.51
CA LEU A 17 9.14 0.01 17.24
C LEU A 17 8.04 -1.02 17.11
N PHE A 18 7.79 -1.85 18.13
CA PHE A 18 6.74 -2.87 18.06
C PHE A 18 5.34 -2.24 17.96
N SER A 19 5.08 -1.16 18.72
CA SER A 19 3.80 -0.45 18.70
C SER A 19 3.47 0.22 17.36
N LEU A 20 4.48 0.59 16.57
CA LEU A 20 4.30 1.24 15.26
C LEU A 20 4.46 0.26 14.09
N ALA A 21 5.40 -0.67 14.19
CA ALA A 21 5.70 -1.64 13.13
C ALA A 21 4.57 -2.66 12.96
N VAL A 22 3.98 -3.16 14.05
CA VAL A 22 2.87 -4.12 13.95
C VAL A 22 1.68 -3.58 13.14
N PRO A 23 1.12 -2.40 13.43
CA PRO A 23 0.02 -1.86 12.63
C PRO A 23 0.47 -1.50 11.20
N ALA A 24 1.70 -1.00 11.01
CA ALA A 24 2.20 -0.69 9.67
C ALA A 24 2.36 -1.95 8.79
N ILE A 25 2.91 -3.03 9.35
CA ILE A 25 3.06 -4.31 8.65
C ILE A 25 1.68 -4.91 8.36
N ALA A 26 0.74 -4.85 9.30
CA ALA A 26 -0.63 -5.32 9.08
C ALA A 26 -1.31 -4.53 7.93
N ALA A 27 -1.17 -3.21 7.91
CA ALA A 27 -1.69 -2.38 6.82
C ALA A 27 -1.06 -2.74 5.47
N GLN A 28 0.26 -2.97 5.44
CA GLN A 28 0.97 -3.36 4.22
C GLN A 28 0.52 -4.75 3.73
N LEU A 29 0.30 -5.70 4.64
CA LEU A 29 -0.22 -7.03 4.32
C LEU A 29 -1.61 -6.96 3.71
N VAL A 30 -2.52 -6.17 4.30
CA VAL A 30 -3.88 -6.00 3.77
C VAL A 30 -3.85 -5.36 2.38
N ASN A 31 -3.02 -4.33 2.18
CA ASN A 31 -2.85 -3.70 0.87
C ASN A 31 -2.32 -4.70 -0.18
N MET A 32 -1.33 -5.52 0.19
CA MET A 32 -0.80 -6.55 -0.69
C MET A 32 -1.86 -7.61 -1.04
N LEU A 33 -2.61 -8.09 -0.05
CA LEU A 33 -3.69 -9.06 -0.25
C LEU A 33 -4.79 -8.49 -1.16
N TYR A 34 -5.16 -7.23 -0.99
CA TYR A 34 -6.10 -6.54 -1.87
C TYR A 34 -5.61 -6.59 -3.33
N ASN A 35 -4.35 -6.22 -3.60
CA ASN A 35 -3.79 -6.25 -4.95
C ASN A 35 -3.76 -7.67 -5.56
N ILE A 36 -3.52 -8.69 -4.74
CA ILE A 36 -3.52 -10.10 -5.20
C ILE A 36 -4.95 -10.55 -5.51
N VAL A 37 -5.88 -10.32 -4.59
CA VAL A 37 -7.28 -10.72 -4.75
C VAL A 37 -7.91 -10.00 -5.94
N ASP A 38 -7.68 -8.69 -6.09
CA ASP A 38 -8.13 -7.89 -7.24
C ASP A 38 -7.68 -8.51 -8.56
N ARG A 39 -6.39 -8.85 -8.69
CA ARG A 39 -5.85 -9.51 -9.90
C ARG A 39 -6.40 -10.91 -10.14
N ILE A 40 -6.65 -11.69 -9.08
CA ILE A 40 -7.27 -13.01 -9.19
C ILE A 40 -8.71 -12.89 -9.68
N TYR A 41 -9.48 -11.95 -9.12
CA TYR A 41 -10.86 -11.68 -9.55
C TYR A 41 -10.90 -11.24 -11.01
N ILE A 42 -10.03 -10.30 -11.41
CA ILE A 42 -9.92 -9.84 -12.81
C ILE A 42 -9.56 -11.02 -13.72
N GLY A 43 -8.62 -11.87 -13.34
CA GLY A 43 -8.20 -13.03 -14.13
C GLY A 43 -9.28 -14.11 -14.28
N HIS A 44 -10.18 -14.26 -13.30
CA HIS A 44 -11.28 -15.24 -13.34
C HIS A 44 -12.53 -14.74 -14.07
N ILE A 45 -12.53 -13.52 -14.63
CA ILE A 45 -13.67 -13.03 -15.40
C ILE A 45 -13.80 -13.87 -16.70
N PRO A 46 -14.97 -14.51 -16.94
CA PRO A 46 -15.17 -15.32 -18.13
C PRO A 46 -14.96 -14.49 -19.41
N ASN A 47 -14.27 -15.07 -20.39
CA ASN A 47 -13.99 -14.52 -21.73
C ASN A 47 -13.07 -13.29 -21.80
N ILE A 48 -13.03 -12.43 -20.78
CA ILE A 48 -12.25 -11.17 -20.82
C ILE A 48 -11.13 -11.08 -19.78
N GLY A 49 -10.99 -12.04 -18.87
CA GLY A 49 -10.03 -11.93 -17.75
C GLY A 49 -8.57 -11.78 -18.17
N SER A 50 -8.15 -12.45 -19.25
CA SER A 50 -6.78 -12.32 -19.78
C SER A 50 -6.53 -10.96 -20.44
N GLU A 51 -7.49 -10.46 -21.22
CA GLU A 51 -7.40 -9.14 -21.85
C GLU A 51 -7.46 -8.02 -20.80
N ALA A 52 -8.33 -8.17 -19.80
CA ALA A 52 -8.43 -7.24 -18.68
C ALA A 52 -7.13 -7.19 -17.86
N LEU A 53 -6.52 -8.34 -17.56
CA LEU A 53 -5.22 -8.37 -16.87
C LEU A 53 -4.10 -7.72 -17.70
N THR A 54 -4.15 -7.89 -19.02
CA THR A 54 -3.23 -7.21 -19.95
C THR A 54 -3.45 -5.69 -19.91
N GLY A 55 -4.71 -5.22 -19.90
CA GLY A 55 -5.05 -3.81 -19.75
C GLY A 55 -4.57 -3.20 -18.43
N VAL A 56 -4.67 -3.95 -17.32
CA VAL A 56 -4.11 -3.54 -16.03
C VAL A 56 -2.59 -3.35 -16.12
N GLY A 57 -1.89 -4.26 -16.80
CA GLY A 57 -0.45 -4.15 -17.04
C GLY A 57 -0.06 -2.95 -17.90
N VAL A 58 -0.81 -2.69 -18.98
CA VAL A 58 -0.57 -1.54 -19.88
C VAL A 58 -0.86 -0.21 -19.19
N THR A 59 -1.78 -0.18 -18.21
CA THR A 59 -2.11 1.04 -17.44
C THR A 59 -1.09 1.33 -16.34
N PHE A 60 -0.22 0.36 -15.99
CA PHE A 60 0.76 0.51 -14.91
C PHE A 60 1.70 1.74 -15.05
N PRO A 61 2.24 2.07 -16.24
CA PRO A 61 3.04 3.29 -16.44
C PRO A 61 2.25 4.57 -16.14
N ILE A 62 0.95 4.60 -16.46
CA ILE A 62 0.09 5.77 -16.20
C ILE A 62 -0.10 5.94 -14.69
N ILE A 63 -0.39 4.85 -13.96
CA ILE A 63 -0.51 4.86 -12.50
C ILE A 63 0.81 5.32 -11.86
N MET A 64 1.95 4.89 -12.40
CA MET A 64 3.27 5.29 -11.92
C MET A 64 3.51 6.79 -12.08
N ILE A 65 3.14 7.36 -13.23
CA ILE A 65 3.24 8.82 -13.47
C ILE A 65 2.35 9.58 -12.48
N ILE A 66 1.09 9.17 -12.33
CA ILE A 66 0.15 9.80 -11.40
C ILE A 66 0.72 9.74 -9.97
N SER A 67 1.21 8.58 -9.55
CA SER A 67 1.78 8.39 -8.22
C SER A 67 3.03 9.26 -7.99
N ALA A 68 3.87 9.44 -9.01
CA ALA A 68 5.04 10.33 -8.93
C ALA A 68 4.64 11.79 -8.70
N PHE A 69 3.61 12.27 -9.41
CA PHE A 69 3.09 13.63 -9.20
C PHE A 69 2.35 13.79 -7.86
N SER A 70 1.59 12.77 -7.44
CA SER A 70 0.95 12.76 -6.12
C SER A 70 1.99 12.82 -5.00
N ALA A 71 3.10 12.08 -5.11
CA ALA A 71 4.19 12.13 -4.15
C ALA A 71 4.93 13.49 -4.16
N LEU A 72 5.04 14.15 -5.32
CA LEU A 72 5.68 15.46 -5.43
C LEU A 72 4.90 16.58 -4.72
N ILE A 73 3.57 16.53 -4.73
CA ILE A 73 2.70 17.58 -4.14
C ILE A 73 2.21 17.19 -2.73
N GLY A 74 2.04 15.89 -2.45
CA GLY A 74 1.39 15.39 -1.25
C GLY A 74 2.30 15.06 -0.06
N ILE A 75 3.62 15.04 -0.25
CA ILE A 75 4.62 14.86 0.82
C ILE A 75 5.17 16.21 1.26
#